data_AF-A0A1L5KXT5-F1
#
_entry.id   AF-A0A1L5KXT5-F1
#
_cell.length_a   1.000
_cell.length_b   1.000
_cell.length_c   1.000
_cell.angle_alpha   90.00
_cell.angle_beta   90.00
_cell.angle_gamma   90.00
#
_symmetry.space_group_name_H-M   'P 1'
#
loop_
_entity.id
_entity.type
_entity.pdbx_description
1 polymer ?
#
loop_
_entity_poly.entity_id
_entity_poly.type
_entity_poly.pdbx_seq_one_letter_code
_entity_poly.pdbx_strand_id
1 'polypeptide(L)'
;MWTTFLVALKANLRNRQALFWMIVFPIVLATMFNGFFGGLSEGYELKPIPMAVVEDSRWQQADGARTFVDALSGETASSSESLDGTAYADINQQLLTITAADTVRKAEQLLADGTVRGYLAADGNGRLAIT
;
A
#
# COMPACT_ATOMS: atom_id res chain seq x y z
N MET A 1 -28.31 -24.88 -39.91
CA MET A 1 -27.91 -24.12 -38.69
C MET A 1 -27.37 -22.72 -39.02
N TRP A 2 -26.54 -22.57 -40.06
CA TRP A 2 -26.00 -21.26 -40.49
C TRP A 2 -27.05 -20.18 -40.79
N THR A 3 -28.14 -20.55 -41.47
CA THR A 3 -29.23 -19.61 -41.81
C THR A 3 -29.97 -19.13 -40.57
N THR A 4 -30.20 -20.01 -39.59
CA THR A 4 -30.82 -19.66 -38.30
C THR A 4 -29.95 -18.68 -37.51
N PHE A 5 -28.63 -18.87 -37.50
CA PHE A 5 -27.68 -17.95 -36.87
C PHE A 5 -27.71 -16.57 -37.52
N LEU A 6 -27.65 -16.49 -38.85
CA LEU A 6 -27.70 -15.21 -39.57
C LEU A 6 -29.02 -14.48 -39.37
N VAL A 7 -30.15 -15.20 -39.31
CA VAL A 7 -31.46 -14.59 -39.05
C VAL A 7 -31.55 -14.09 -37.60
N ALA A 8 -31.07 -14.86 -36.61
CA ALA A 8 -31.04 -14.44 -35.21
C ALA A 8 -30.11 -13.24 -35.00
N LEU A 9 -28.92 -13.25 -35.61
CA LEU A 9 -27.95 -12.17 -35.57
C LEU A 9 -28.55 -10.90 -36.20
N LYS A 10 -29.14 -11.01 -37.40
CA LYS A 10 -29.81 -9.88 -38.07
C LYS A 10 -31.00 -9.35 -37.28
N ALA A 11 -31.74 -10.21 -36.57
CA ALA A 11 -32.82 -9.79 -35.68
C ALA A 11 -32.29 -9.04 -34.45
N ASN A 12 -31.17 -9.49 -33.87
CA ASN A 12 -30.56 -8.86 -32.71
C ASN A 12 -29.94 -7.49 -33.07
N LEU A 13 -29.22 -7.40 -34.20
CA LEU A 13 -28.67 -6.14 -34.74
C LEU A 13 -29.76 -5.17 -35.23
N ARG A 14 -30.93 -5.65 -35.64
CA ARG A 14 -32.03 -4.76 -36.06
C ARG A 14 -32.81 -4.20 -34.86
N ASN A 15 -32.64 -4.80 -33.68
CA ASN A 15 -33.19 -4.27 -32.46
C ASN A 15 -32.31 -3.12 -31.95
N ARG A 16 -32.69 -1.89 -32.34
CA ARG A 16 -31.99 -0.65 -31.97
C ARG A 16 -31.79 -0.49 -30.46
N GLN A 17 -32.74 -1.00 -29.67
CA GLN A 17 -32.66 -0.96 -28.21
C GLN A 17 -31.61 -1.94 -27.66
N ALA A 18 -31.48 -3.14 -28.24
CA ALA A 18 -30.44 -4.09 -27.86
C ALA A 18 -29.03 -3.58 -28.22
N LEU A 19 -28.87 -2.98 -29.40
CA LEU A 19 -27.60 -2.35 -29.81
C LEU A 19 -27.21 -1.18 -28.91
N PHE A 20 -28.19 -0.34 -28.55
CA PHE A 20 -27.96 0.76 -27.60
C PHE A 20 -27.45 0.23 -26.26
N TRP A 21 -28.13 -0.77 -25.69
CA TRP A 21 -27.71 -1.37 -24.42
C TRP A 21 -26.37 -2.12 -24.53
N MET A 22 -26.02 -2.71 -25.68
CA MET A 22 -24.71 -3.34 -25.89
C MET A 22 -23.54 -2.36 -25.77
N ILE A 23 -23.75 -1.08 -26.07
CA ILE A 23 -22.72 -0.03 -25.98
C ILE A 23 -22.78 0.68 -24.62
N VAL A 24 -23.99 1.02 -24.16
CA VAL A 24 -24.17 1.77 -22.92
C VAL A 24 -23.81 0.94 -21.70
N PHE A 25 -24.14 -0.36 -21.69
CA PHE A 25 -23.85 -1.22 -20.55
C PHE A 25 -22.34 -1.31 -20.23
N PRO A 26 -21.44 -1.62 -21.19
CA PRO A 26 -20.01 -1.62 -20.93
C PRO A 26 -19.46 -0.27 -20.47
N ILE A 27 -19.98 0.84 -20.99
CA ILE A 27 -19.52 2.19 -20.61
C ILE A 27 -19.91 2.50 -19.17
N VAL A 28 -21.18 2.28 -18.80
CA VAL A 28 -21.65 2.49 -17.42
C VAL A 28 -20.89 1.57 -16.46
N LEU A 29 -20.66 0.31 -16.86
CA LEU A 29 -19.88 -0.63 -16.09
C LEU A 29 -18.44 -0.12 -15.90
N ALA A 30 -17.76 0.31 -16.97
CA ALA A 30 -16.41 0.85 -16.91
C ALA A 30 -16.33 2.10 -16.00
N THR A 31 -17.33 2.99 -16.06
CA THR A 31 -17.41 4.17 -15.18
C THR A 31 -17.64 3.78 -13.73
N MET A 32 -18.50 2.79 -13.46
CA MET A 32 -18.66 2.27 -12.10
C MET A 32 -17.37 1.63 -11.59
N PHE A 33 -16.71 0.78 -12.38
CA PHE A 33 -15.42 0.22 -12.01
C PHE A 33 -14.39 1.32 -11.76
N ASN A 34 -14.31 2.32 -12.64
CA ASN A 34 -13.42 3.46 -12.44
C ASN A 34 -13.78 4.27 -11.18
N GLY A 35 -15.05 4.44 -10.84
CA GLY A 35 -15.48 5.12 -9.61
C GLY A 35 -15.22 4.31 -8.34
N PHE A 36 -15.48 3.00 -8.36
CA PHE A 36 -15.25 2.10 -7.23
C PHE A 36 -13.75 1.86 -6.99
N PHE A 37 -12.96 1.68 -8.05
CA PHE A 37 -11.53 1.37 -7.95
C PHE A 37 -10.64 2.62 -8.02
N GLY A 38 -11.10 3.72 -8.62
CA GLY A 38 -10.33 4.96 -8.72
C GLY A 38 -10.11 5.66 -7.38
N GLY A 39 -11.00 5.45 -6.40
CA GLY A 39 -10.80 5.90 -5.03
C GLY A 39 -10.01 4.92 -4.15
N LEU A 40 -9.64 3.74 -4.65
CA LEU A 40 -8.82 2.81 -3.87
C LEU A 40 -7.39 3.30 -3.72
N SER A 41 -6.86 4.13 -4.61
CA SER A 41 -5.53 4.73 -4.44
C SER A 41 -5.47 5.61 -3.19
N GLU A 42 -6.48 6.46 -2.95
CA GLU A 42 -6.54 7.30 -1.74
C GLU A 42 -6.94 6.49 -0.50
N GLY A 43 -7.85 5.52 -0.63
CA GLY A 43 -8.29 4.68 0.50
C GLY A 43 -7.23 3.67 0.97
N TYR A 44 -6.28 3.31 0.12
CA TYR A 44 -5.11 2.49 0.43
C TYR A 44 -3.85 3.31 0.73
N GLU A 45 -3.95 4.62 0.96
CA GLU A 45 -2.88 5.35 1.64
C GLU A 45 -2.73 4.76 3.04
N LEU A 46 -1.85 3.77 3.15
CA LEU A 46 -1.38 3.22 4.40
C LEU A 46 -0.80 4.40 5.18
N LYS A 47 -1.58 4.91 6.13
CA LYS A 47 -1.10 5.93 7.04
C LYS A 47 0.06 5.33 7.81
N PRO A 48 1.29 5.85 7.65
CA PRO A 48 2.43 5.29 8.34
C PRO A 48 2.18 5.36 9.85
N ILE A 49 2.48 4.29 10.56
CA ILE A 49 2.32 4.25 12.01
C ILE A 49 3.52 5.02 12.60
N PRO A 50 3.31 6.11 13.37
CA PRO A 50 4.40 6.83 13.97
C PRO A 50 4.99 5.98 15.11
N MET A 51 6.26 5.61 15.02
CA MET A 51 6.94 4.80 16.03
C MET A 51 8.25 5.45 16.44
N ALA A 52 8.56 5.41 17.73
CA ALA A 52 9.84 5.88 18.22
C ALA A 52 10.89 4.77 18.13
N VAL A 53 12.12 5.08 17.71
CA VAL A 53 13.24 4.14 17.74
C VAL A 53 14.19 4.56 18.85
N VAL A 54 14.47 3.66 19.78
CA VAL A 54 15.40 3.91 20.88
C VAL A 54 16.83 3.62 20.41
N GLU A 55 17.58 4.66 20.08
CA GLU A 55 18.96 4.57 19.59
C GLU A 55 19.97 4.46 20.75
N ASP A 56 19.87 3.41 21.56
CA ASP A 56 20.84 3.16 22.63
C ASP A 56 22.09 2.40 22.12
N SER A 57 23.06 2.16 23.00
CA SER A 57 24.26 1.39 22.65
C SER A 57 23.95 -0.06 22.25
N ARG A 58 22.78 -0.59 22.60
CA ARG A 58 22.30 -1.93 22.20
C ARG A 58 21.74 -1.90 20.79
N TRP A 59 21.05 -0.81 20.42
CA TRP A 59 20.62 -0.55 19.05
C TRP A 59 21.77 -0.55 18.06
N GLN A 60 22.92 0.02 18.46
CA GLN A 60 24.14 0.02 17.63
C GLN A 60 24.82 -1.35 17.54
N GLN A 61 24.58 -2.25 18.51
CA GLN A 61 25.10 -3.63 18.52
C GLN A 61 24.18 -4.61 17.79
N ALA A 62 22.92 -4.23 17.54
CA ALA A 62 21.96 -5.04 16.81
C ALA A 62 22.22 -4.96 15.30
N ASP A 63 23.00 -5.91 14.79
CA ASP A 63 23.27 -6.05 13.36
C ASP A 63 21.94 -6.23 12.58
N GLY A 64 21.60 -5.23 11.77
CA GLY A 64 20.38 -5.22 10.94
C GLY A 64 19.20 -4.41 11.49
N ALA A 65 19.30 -3.83 12.69
CA ALA A 65 18.25 -2.98 13.27
C ALA A 65 17.94 -1.75 12.40
N ARG A 66 19.00 -1.10 11.90
CA ARG A 66 18.89 0.06 10.99
C ARG A 66 18.29 -0.34 9.64
N THR A 67 18.80 -1.41 9.03
CA THR A 67 18.28 -1.93 7.75
C THR A 67 16.81 -2.33 7.84
N PHE A 68 16.37 -2.90 8.96
CA PHE A 68 14.96 -3.22 9.20
C PHE A 68 14.08 -1.96 9.25
N VAL A 69 14.52 -0.97 10.02
CA VAL A 69 13.80 0.30 10.17
C VAL A 69 13.77 1.09 8.84
N ASP A 70 14.87 1.13 8.10
CA ASP A 70 14.98 1.79 6.78
C ASP A 70 14.13 1.10 5.70
N ALA A 71 13.97 -0.22 5.81
CA ALA A 71 13.07 -0.98 4.93
C ALA A 71 11.59 -0.69 5.23
N LEU A 72 11.23 -0.52 6.51
CA LEU A 72 9.84 -0.25 6.92
C LEU A 72 9.45 1.24 6.80
N SER A 73 10.41 2.17 6.82
CA SER A 73 10.18 3.59 6.57
C SER A 73 10.08 3.95 5.09
N GLY A 74 10.33 2.98 4.19
CA GLY A 74 10.29 3.18 2.74
C GLY A 74 11.53 3.89 2.17
N GLU A 75 12.55 4.17 2.98
CA GLU A 75 13.75 4.91 2.54
C GLU A 75 14.58 4.12 1.50
N THR A 76 14.57 2.79 1.58
CA THR A 76 15.27 1.90 0.61
C THR A 76 14.48 1.69 -0.68
N ALA A 77 13.14 1.80 -0.67
CA ALA A 77 12.28 1.54 -1.83
C ALA A 77 12.39 2.60 -2.94
N SER A 78 12.88 3.80 -2.60
CA SER A 78 13.08 4.90 -3.54
C SER A 78 14.20 4.66 -4.58
N SER A 79 14.97 3.58 -4.46
CA SER A 79 16.16 3.32 -5.31
C SER A 79 16.00 2.17 -6.32
N SER A 80 14.84 1.50 -6.40
CA SER A 80 14.58 0.51 -7.44
C SER A 80 13.95 1.17 -8.67
N GLU A 81 14.80 1.67 -9.59
CA GLU A 81 14.38 1.90 -10.98
C GLU A 81 13.83 0.59 -11.54
N SER A 82 12.51 0.56 -11.79
CA SER A 82 11.81 -0.58 -12.36
C SER A 82 12.20 -0.77 -13.84
N LEU A 83 13.28 -1.51 -14.09
CA LEU A 83 13.58 -2.08 -15.41
C LEU A 83 12.83 -3.40 -15.61
N ASP A 84 11.50 -3.37 -15.69
CA ASP A 84 10.75 -4.24 -16.61
C ASP A 84 9.27 -3.87 -16.60
N GLY A 85 8.61 -3.93 -17.76
CA GLY A 85 7.22 -3.51 -17.97
C GLY A 85 6.14 -4.37 -17.28
N THR A 86 6.48 -5.09 -16.22
CA THR A 86 5.50 -5.72 -15.33
C THR A 86 5.39 -4.85 -14.08
N ALA A 87 4.53 -3.84 -14.17
CA ALA A 87 4.17 -2.99 -13.04
C ALA A 87 3.45 -3.82 -11.97
N TYR A 88 4.21 -4.59 -11.19
CA TYR A 88 3.87 -4.77 -9.79
C TYR A 88 3.75 -3.37 -9.24
N ALA A 89 2.54 -3.02 -8.79
CA ALA A 89 2.26 -1.75 -8.17
C ALA A 89 3.38 -1.44 -7.18
N ASP A 90 4.05 -0.35 -7.49
CA ASP A 90 5.07 0.29 -6.69
C ASP A 90 4.61 0.31 -5.23
N ILE A 91 5.06 -0.67 -4.44
CA ILE A 91 4.86 -0.68 -2.98
C ILE A 91 5.91 0.25 -2.36
N ASN A 92 5.98 1.48 -2.88
CA ASN A 92 6.56 2.66 -2.23
C ASN A 92 5.67 3.07 -1.04
N GLN A 93 5.35 2.11 -0.16
CA GLN A 93 4.46 2.29 0.97
C GLN A 93 5.31 2.43 2.22
N GLN A 94 5.43 3.67 2.70
CA GLN A 94 6.00 3.96 4.01
C GLN A 94 5.08 3.40 5.09
N LEU A 95 5.52 2.35 5.80
CA LEU A 95 4.71 1.69 6.83
C LEU A 95 4.93 2.31 8.22
N LEU A 96 6.11 2.90 8.44
CA LEU A 96 6.49 3.55 9.70
C LEU A 96 6.97 4.98 9.48
N THR A 97 6.53 5.89 10.34
CA THR A 97 7.19 7.19 10.53
C THR A 97 8.07 7.10 11.76
N ILE A 98 9.38 7.27 11.60
CA ILE A 98 10.35 7.07 12.68
C ILE A 98 10.61 8.37 13.41
N THR A 99 10.59 8.31 14.74
CA THR A 99 11.10 9.38 15.61
C THR A 99 12.26 8.84 16.45
N ALA A 100 13.47 9.38 16.29
CA ALA A 100 14.61 8.97 17.10
C ALA A 100 14.45 9.40 18.57
N ALA A 101 14.67 8.47 19.50
CA ALA A 101 14.66 8.71 20.94
C ALA A 101 15.95 8.16 21.57
N ASP A 102 16.65 8.98 22.35
CA ASP A 102 17.95 8.60 22.92
C ASP A 102 17.84 7.57 24.06
N THR A 103 16.65 7.43 24.66
CA THR A 103 16.38 6.52 25.78
C THR A 103 14.96 5.99 25.76
N VAL A 104 14.75 4.82 26.37
CA VAL A 104 13.42 4.20 26.56
C VAL A 104 12.45 5.15 27.25
N ARG A 105 12.89 5.90 28.28
CA ARG A 105 12.04 6.88 28.97
C ARG A 105 11.52 7.97 28.05
N LYS A 106 12.36 8.46 27.12
CA LYS A 106 11.96 9.48 26.14
C LYS A 106 10.96 8.90 25.13
N ALA A 107 11.14 7.65 24.72
CA ALA A 107 10.17 6.95 23.87
C ALA A 107 8.83 6.69 24.59
N GLU A 108 8.85 6.28 25.86
CA GLU A 108 7.64 6.15 26.70
C GLU A 108 6.92 7.48 26.86
N GLN A 109 7.65 8.59 26.99
CA GLN A 109 7.07 9.91 27.09
C GLN A 109 6.39 10.34 25.79
N LEU A 110 7.01 10.04 24.63
CA LEU A 110 6.42 10.27 23.31
C LEU A 110 5.19 9.39 23.06
N LEU A 111 5.17 8.17 23.61
CA LEU A 111 4.02 7.27 23.59
C LEU A 111 2.88 7.82 24.46
N ALA A 112 3.19 8.32 25.66
CA ALA A 112 2.22 8.91 26.58
C ALA A 112 1.63 10.23 26.04
N ASP A 113 2.42 11.00 25.31
CA ASP A 113 2.00 12.23 24.62
C ASP A 113 1.15 11.93 23.36
N GLY A 114 1.14 10.68 22.90
CA GLY A 114 0.37 10.24 21.72
C GLY A 114 1.00 10.63 20.38
N THR A 115 2.20 11.20 20.41
CA THR A 115 2.99 11.56 19.23
C THR A 115 3.45 10.31 18.47
N VAL A 116 3.73 9.21 19.19
CA VAL A 116 3.98 7.89 18.60
C VAL A 116 2.96 6.87 19.11
N ARG A 117 2.71 5.82 18.32
CA ARG A 117 1.80 4.70 18.64
C ARG A 117 2.51 3.51 19.28
N GLY A 118 3.84 3.48 19.23
CA GLY A 118 4.68 2.44 19.81
C GLY A 118 6.16 2.82 19.72
N TYR A 119 7.02 2.02 20.32
CA TYR A 119 8.47 2.20 20.18
C TYR A 119 9.20 0.88 19.92
N LEU A 120 10.30 0.96 19.18
CA LEU A 120 11.25 -0.13 18.96
C LEU A 120 12.46 0.07 19.87
N ALA A 121 12.85 -0.98 20.57
CA ALA A 121 14.09 -1.03 21.32
C ALA A 121 14.84 -2.34 21.03
N ALA A 122 16.16 -2.29 20.98
CA ALA A 122 16.99 -3.49 20.88
C ALA A 122 17.30 -4.02 22.30
N ASP A 123 17.13 -5.32 22.50
CA ASP A 123 17.59 -5.99 23.71
C ASP A 123 19.11 -6.22 23.67
N GLY A 124 19.70 -6.59 24.81
CA GLY A 124 21.14 -6.86 24.92
C GLY A 124 21.62 -8.08 24.13
N ASN A 125 20.72 -8.83 23.49
CA ASN A 125 21.02 -9.99 22.65
C ASN A 125 20.84 -9.67 21.15
N GLY A 126 20.63 -8.40 20.79
CA GLY A 126 20.44 -7.94 19.42
C GLY A 126 19.03 -8.18 18.85
N ARG A 127 18.06 -8.56 19.69
CA ARG A 127 16.67 -8.76 19.26
C ARG A 127 15.89 -7.46 19.36
N LEU A 128 15.10 -7.18 18.33
CA LEU A 128 14.20 -6.02 18.30
C LEU A 128 12.92 -6.35 19.07
N ALA A 129 12.54 -5.48 20.00
CA ALA A 129 11.27 -5.52 20.73
C ALA A 129 10.42 -4.33 20.33
N ILE A 130 9.12 -4.58 20.11
CA ILE A 130 8.10 -3.57 19.83
C ILE A 130 7.21 -3.50 21.08
N THR A 131 6.96 -2.29 21.59
CA THR A 131 6.06 -2.02 22.72
C THR A 131 5.05 -0.95 22.36
#